data_AF-A0A960TVZ8-F1
#
_entry.id   AF-A0A960TVZ8-F1
#
_cell.length_a   1.000
_cell.length_b   1.000
_cell.length_c   1.000
_cell.angle_alpha   90.00
_cell.angle_beta   90.00
_cell.angle_gamma   90.00
#
_symmetry.space_group_name_H-M   'P 1'
#
loop_
_entity.id
_entity.type
_entity.pdbx_description
1 polymer ?
#
loop_
_entity_poly.entity_id
_entity_poly.type
_entity_poly.pdbx_seq_one_letter_code
_entity_poly.pdbx_strand_id
1 'polypeptide(L)' 'MKELIEFVAKGLVDNPDEVRVDEVDGDGEVIFELTVAEDDLGKVIGKSGRTARALRTILSAAGA' A
#
# COMPACT_ATOMS: atom_id res chain seq x y z
N MET A 1 -2.45 -2.43 -10.84
CA MET A 1 -1.72 -2.56 -9.55
C MET A 1 -2.20 -1.54 -8.53
N LYS A 2 -2.25 -0.25 -8.89
CA LYS A 2 -2.81 0.85 -8.07
C LYS A 2 -4.12 0.51 -7.35
N GLU A 3 -5.15 0.07 -8.08
CA GLU A 3 -6.46 -0.25 -7.51
C GLU A 3 -6.41 -1.34 -6.43
N LEU A 4 -5.54 -2.35 -6.62
CA LEU A 4 -5.37 -3.43 -5.65
C LEU A 4 -4.70 -2.91 -4.36
N ILE A 5 -3.69 -2.06 -4.49
CA ILE A 5 -3.02 -1.42 -3.35
C ILE A 5 -4.04 -0.58 -2.58
N GLU A 6 -4.80 0.26 -3.29
CA GLU A 6 -5.81 1.13 -2.70
C GLU A 6 -6.91 0.33 -1.99
N PHE A 7 -7.43 -0.72 -2.64
CA PHE A 7 -8.45 -1.59 -2.07
C PHE A 7 -7.98 -2.25 -0.76
N VAL A 8 -6.78 -2.83 -0.76
CA VAL A 8 -6.25 -3.48 0.45
C VAL A 8 -5.95 -2.46 1.53
N ALA A 9 -5.33 -1.32 1.19
CA ALA A 9 -5.02 -0.27 2.15
C ALA A 9 -6.28 0.28 2.82
N LYS A 10 -7.36 0.57 2.06
CA LYS A 10 -8.64 1.02 2.61
C LYS A 10 -9.26 0.03 3.59
N GLY A 11 -9.02 -1.28 3.42
CA GLY A 11 -9.49 -2.31 4.35
C GLY A 11 -8.66 -2.43 5.64
N LEU A 12 -7.48 -1.81 5.71
CA LEU A 12 -6.56 -1.92 6.85
C LEU A 12 -6.61 -0.73 7.82
N VAL A 13 -7.23 0.37 7.41
CA VAL A 13 -7.16 1.69 8.08
C VAL A 13 -8.52 2.11 8.62
N ASP A 14 -8.55 3.03 9.58
CA ASP A 14 -9.80 3.60 10.07
C ASP A 14 -10.28 4.78 9.21
N ASN A 15 -9.36 5.46 8.50
CA ASN A 15 -9.66 6.59 7.63
C ASN A 15 -9.47 6.22 6.14
N PRO A 16 -10.39 5.44 5.53
CA PRO A 16 -10.25 4.98 4.15
C PRO A 16 -10.27 6.12 3.11
N ASP A 17 -10.88 7.25 3.45
CA ASP A 17 -10.96 8.43 2.58
C ASP A 17 -9.61 9.17 2.45
N GLU A 18 -8.68 8.93 3.38
CA GLU A 18 -7.33 9.49 3.38
C GLU A 18 -6.29 8.57 2.70
N VAL A 19 -6.73 7.43 2.17
CA VAL A 19 -5.87 6.53 1.39
C VAL A 19 -5.70 7.09 -0.01
N ARG A 20 -4.45 7.40 -0.38
CA ARG A 20 -4.06 7.75 -1.75
C ARG A 20 -2.93 6.87 -2.24
N VAL A 21 -3.01 6.49 -3.51
CA VAL A 21 -1.96 5.75 -4.20
C VAL A 21 -1.55 6.52 -5.44
N ASP A 22 -0.30 6.96 -5.46
CA ASP A 22 0.30 7.66 -6.59
C ASP A 22 1.26 6.72 -7.33
N GLU A 23 1.27 6.83 -8.65
CA GLU A 23 2.17 6.07 -9.53
C GLU A 23 3.21 7.04 -10.06
N VAL A 24 4.47 6.74 -9.78
CA VAL A 24 5.62 7.56 -10.15
C VAL A 24 6.50 6.72 -11.06
N ASP A 25 6.67 7.19 -12.29
CA ASP A 25 7.61 6.61 -13.24
C ASP A 25 9.04 7.00 -12.83
N GLY A 26 9.82 6.02 -12.37
CA GLY A 26 11.27 6.12 -12.18
C GLY A 26 12.04 5.53 -13.36
N ASP A 27 13.38 5.61 -13.34
CA ASP A 27 14.32 5.13 -14.36
C ASP A 27 14.16 3.62 -14.72
N GLY A 28 13.10 3.27 -15.44
CA GLY A 28 12.73 1.90 -15.78
C GLY A 28 11.96 1.13 -14.70
N GLU A 29 11.60 1.77 -13.59
CA GLU A 29 10.83 1.17 -12.50
C GLU A 29 9.57 1.99 -12.20
N VAL A 30 8.46 1.31 -11.93
CA VAL A 30 7.22 1.95 -11.49
C VAL A 30 7.18 1.94 -9.96
N ILE A 31 7.13 3.11 -9.35
CA ILE A 31 7.03 3.28 -7.90
C ILE A 31 5.57 3.61 -7.54
N PHE A 32 5.00 2.83 -6.62
CA PHE A 32 3.69 3.12 -6.05
C PHE A 32 3.85 3.73 -4.66
N GLU A 33 3.49 5.00 -4.51
CA GLU A 33 3.50 5.71 -3.22
C GLU A 33 2.14 5.60 -2.55
N LEU A 34 2.08 4.92 -1.40
CA LEU A 34 0.88 4.80 -0.57
C LEU A 34 0.92 5.84 0.56
N THR A 35 0.00 6.79 0.53
CA THR A 35 -0.23 7.77 1.60
C THR A 35 -1.49 7.39 2.37
N VAL A 36 -1.42 7.48 3.70
CA VAL A 36 -2.53 7.24 4.64
C VAL A 36 -2.49 8.27 5.77
N ALA A 37 -3.55 8.36 6.56
CA ALA A 37 -3.58 9.17 7.78
C ALA A 37 -2.46 8.74 8.76
N GLU A 38 -1.90 9.70 9.52
CA GLU A 38 -0.79 9.46 10.44
C GLU A 38 -1.11 8.37 11.47
N ASP A 39 -2.33 8.38 12.01
CA ASP A 39 -2.83 7.41 12.99
C ASP A 39 -2.97 5.98 12.41
N ASP A 40 -3.05 5.85 11.09
CA ASP A 40 -3.21 4.58 10.39
C ASP A 40 -1.89 3.96 9.94
N LEU A 41 -0.79 4.72 9.99
CA LEU A 41 0.55 4.26 9.59
C LEU A 41 0.93 2.95 10.30
N GLY A 42 0.65 2.86 11.60
CA GLY A 42 0.95 1.67 12.41
C GLY A 42 0.23 0.40 11.91
N LYS A 43 -0.97 0.54 11.37
CA LYS A 43 -1.78 -0.58 10.85
C LYS A 43 -1.27 -1.08 9.50
N VAL A 44 -0.91 -0.15 8.62
CA VAL A 44 -0.36 -0.44 7.29
C VAL A 44 1.03 -1.08 7.39
N ILE A 45 1.90 -0.56 8.25
CA ILE A 45 3.22 -1.16 8.49
C ILE A 45 3.06 -2.50 9.20
N GLY A 46 2.24 -2.53 10.25
CA GLY A 46 2.02 -3.69 11.11
C GLY A 46 3.25 -4.02 11.97
N LYS A 47 3.05 -4.85 13.00
CA LYS A 47 4.13 -5.24 13.93
C LYS A 47 5.31 -5.85 13.17
N SER A 48 6.48 -5.23 13.30
CA SER A 48 7.73 -5.60 12.61
C SER A 48 7.64 -5.57 11.07
N GLY A 49 6.77 -4.71 10.52
CA GLY A 49 6.60 -4.57 9.07
C GLY A 49 5.86 -5.73 8.41
N ARG A 50 5.17 -6.59 9.20
CA ARG A 50 4.56 -7.82 8.67
C ARG A 50 3.43 -7.54 7.68
N THR A 51 2.59 -6.54 7.93
CA THR A 51 1.48 -6.17 7.03
C THR A 51 2.03 -5.64 5.71
N ALA A 52 2.98 -4.70 5.76
CA ALA A 52 3.63 -4.17 4.56
C ALA A 52 4.36 -5.25 3.74
N ARG A 53 5.01 -6.22 4.40
CA ARG A 53 5.64 -7.37 3.71
C ARG A 53 4.60 -8.27 3.03
N ALA A 54 3.50 -8.58 3.72
CA ALA A 54 2.43 -9.40 3.15
C ALA A 54 1.81 -8.71 1.92
N LEU A 55 1.60 -7.39 1.99
CA LEU A 55 1.14 -6.59 0.85
C LEU A 55 2.07 -6.78 -0.35
N ARG A 56 3.39 -6.63 -0.17
CA ARG A 56 4.37 -6.84 -1.25
C ARG A 56 4.28 -8.25 -1.85
N THR A 57 4.15 -9.29 -1.01
CA THR A 57 4.00 -10.67 -1.49
C THR A 57 2.78 -10.84 -2.38
N ILE A 58 1.63 -10.27 -1.99
CA ILE A 58 0.39 -10.33 -2.78
C ILE A 58 0.59 -9.60 -4.11
N LEU A 59 1.19 -8.41 -4.10
CA LEU A 59 1.43 -7.62 -5.33
C LEU A 59 2.38 -8.36 -6.29
N SER A 60 3.43 -8.99 -5.77
CA SER A 60 4.34 -9.83 -6.56
C SER A 60 3.63 -11.03 -7.18
N ALA A 61 2.68 -11.64 -6.47
CA ALA A 61 1.91 -12.77 -7.00
C ALA A 61 0.83 -12.35 -8.02
N ALA A 62 0.23 -11.17 -7.84
CA ALA A 62 -0.82 -10.64 -8.72
C ALA A 62 -0.27 -10.05 -10.04
N GLY A 63 1.01 -9.64 -10.05
CA GLY A 63 1.71 -9.15 -11.24
C GLY A 63 2.59 -10.18 -11.95
N ALA A 64 2.62 -11.43 -11.46
CA ALA A 64 3.35 -12.55 -12.07
C ALA A 64 2.56 -13.22 -13.19
#